data_AF-A0A1F3K7K1-F1
#
_entry.id   AF-A0A1F3K7K1-F1
#
_cell.length_a   1.000
_cell.length_b   1.000
_cell.length_c   1.000
_cell.angle_alpha   90.00
_cell.angle_beta   90.00
_cell.angle_gamma   90.00
#
_symmetry.space_group_name_H-M   'P 1'
#
loop_
_entity.id
_entity.type
_entity.pdbx_description
1 polymer ?
#
loop_
_entity_poly.entity_id
_entity_poly.type
_entity_poly.pdbx_seq_one_letter_code
_entity_poly.pdbx_strand_id
1 'polypeptide(L)'
;MFRFKTRNTVAVKYLNFTTLELKNNSMRILFLWVFLMAIWQISAHPWKPKSYVVVDTDGGIDDFRTLILLLNSKDVSVLAITVSNGATPAKVSYQKVKNLLRVFHQEGILVGINTTEVTEKPFAHAIEFPWTDSAFPVSPEVSYIEVLERIQTFSSEKITFIQLASPLTLSSYLTLHPDFTQRIQKVLWTVDNQLEESWNYLLSPISYKNLVEKKIPVLKIESNEGVLTYHLPIKNNAQATFNSKEKAFLKSIENATSEYGTMLFDELSWLYLTDSSVFQKTNDGVKLKKGMGINEIGPKIFNAFNENAQNNYQVLNYFPLDSALYLVDVSSPMKETILKFGMEEWAVCVITNELHRHVGIYAIVGAKMGVRVREYFGTGPDELKVLSLAGSIPPLSCMNDGIQVSTGATAGHGLLQISSNQPFEPTMVFEYLGQKVKVTLKETYRKEIAKEVEQLVVIYGINSNVYWDLVRQIALNIWFRWDRNQMFEISPVE
;
A
#
# COMPACT_ATOMS: atom_id res chain seq x y z
N MET A 1 -57.93 22.85 8.67
CA MET A 1 -58.22 24.27 8.39
C MET A 1 -57.02 25.10 8.86
N PHE A 2 -56.65 26.14 8.11
CA PHE A 2 -55.49 27.04 8.22
C PHE A 2 -54.24 26.72 7.35
N ARG A 3 -54.08 27.60 6.35
CA ARG A 3 -52.90 27.94 5.54
C ARG A 3 -51.94 28.85 6.34
N PHE A 4 -50.67 28.91 5.94
CA PHE A 4 -49.95 30.07 5.33
C PHE A 4 -48.44 29.67 5.22
N LYS A 5 -47.84 29.46 4.04
CA LYS A 5 -47.33 30.38 3.00
C LYS A 5 -45.93 30.96 3.31
N THR A 6 -44.91 30.57 2.55
CA THR A 6 -43.78 31.43 2.18
C THR A 6 -43.37 31.17 0.73
N ARG A 7 -42.89 32.24 0.09
CA ARG A 7 -42.81 32.50 -1.35
C ARG A 7 -41.34 32.56 -1.78
N ASN A 8 -41.13 32.29 -3.06
CA ASN A 8 -40.05 32.74 -3.94
C ASN A 8 -38.72 31.96 -3.92
N THR A 9 -38.71 30.95 -4.78
CA THR A 9 -37.58 30.38 -5.50
C THR A 9 -37.01 31.35 -6.54
N VAL A 10 -35.68 31.49 -6.59
CA VAL A 10 -34.94 32.07 -7.72
C VAL A 10 -34.07 30.97 -8.34
N ALA A 11 -34.46 30.59 -9.56
CA ALA A 11 -33.70 30.07 -10.69
C ALA A 11 -32.51 29.10 -10.44
N VAL A 12 -32.80 27.79 -10.54
CA VAL A 12 -31.86 26.83 -11.17
C VAL A 12 -32.33 26.64 -12.61
N LYS A 13 -31.50 27.06 -13.58
CA LYS A 13 -31.64 26.67 -14.99
C LYS A 13 -31.50 25.15 -15.07
N TYR A 14 -32.62 24.44 -15.11
CA TYR A 14 -32.63 23.06 -15.57
C TYR A 14 -32.27 23.05 -17.06
N LEU A 15 -31.28 22.24 -17.42
CA LEU A 15 -31.13 21.76 -18.79
C LEU A 15 -32.45 21.07 -19.17
N ASN A 16 -33.25 21.76 -19.97
CA ASN A 16 -34.45 21.19 -20.59
C ASN A 16 -34.00 20.13 -21.60
N PHE A 17 -33.93 18.87 -21.15
CA PHE A 17 -34.03 17.71 -22.03
C PHE A 17 -35.48 17.56 -22.48
N THR A 18 -35.97 18.53 -23.25
CA THR A 18 -37.23 18.38 -23.97
C THR A 18 -36.92 18.19 -25.44
N THR A 19 -37.29 16.99 -25.90
CA THR A 19 -37.61 16.59 -27.28
C THR A 19 -36.46 16.42 -28.27
N LEU A 20 -35.71 15.32 -28.11
CA LEU A 20 -35.36 14.50 -29.28
C LEU A 20 -36.55 13.57 -29.57
N GLU A 21 -37.48 13.98 -30.44
CA GLU A 21 -38.51 13.08 -30.95
C GLU A 21 -37.89 12.07 -31.92
N LEU A 22 -37.36 10.97 -31.38
CA LEU A 22 -37.01 9.80 -32.17
C LEU A 22 -38.31 9.19 -32.70
N LYS A 23 -38.64 9.49 -33.97
CA LYS A 23 -39.88 9.09 -34.68
C LYS A 23 -40.04 7.58 -34.88
N ASN A 24 -38.98 6.80 -34.72
CA ASN A 24 -38.98 5.37 -35.00
C ASN A 24 -38.77 4.57 -33.71
N ASN A 25 -39.65 3.60 -33.42
CA ASN A 25 -39.53 2.73 -32.24
C ASN A 25 -38.17 2.01 -32.21
N SER A 26 -37.62 1.67 -33.38
CA SER A 26 -36.29 1.05 -33.51
C SER A 26 -35.15 1.96 -33.00
N MET A 27 -35.27 3.27 -33.20
CA MET A 27 -34.27 4.26 -32.74
C MET A 27 -34.37 4.51 -31.24
N ARG A 28 -35.58 4.46 -30.66
CA ARG A 28 -35.76 4.53 -29.19
C ARG A 28 -35.17 3.32 -28.50
N ILE A 29 -35.40 2.13 -29.07
CA ILE A 29 -34.80 0.88 -28.59
C ILE A 29 -33.28 0.96 -28.69
N LEU A 30 -32.73 1.38 -29.83
CA LEU A 30 -31.29 1.55 -30.00
C LEU A 30 -30.69 2.54 -28.98
N PHE A 31 -31.34 3.68 -28.74
CA PHE A 31 -30.86 4.66 -27.76
C PHE A 31 -30.93 4.14 -26.33
N LEU A 32 -31.98 3.38 -25.99
CA LEU A 32 -32.09 2.68 -24.71
C LEU A 32 -31.01 1.60 -24.58
N TRP A 33 -30.68 0.87 -25.65
CA TRP A 33 -29.59 -0.09 -25.67
C TRP A 33 -28.23 0.58 -25.55
N VAL A 34 -27.98 1.69 -26.23
CA VAL A 34 -26.73 2.47 -26.09
C VAL A 34 -26.62 3.06 -24.69
N PHE A 35 -27.71 3.58 -24.14
CA PHE A 35 -27.76 4.09 -22.77
C PHE A 35 -27.56 2.95 -21.75
N LEU A 36 -28.23 1.81 -21.92
CA LEU A 36 -28.01 0.62 -21.09
C LEU A 36 -26.58 0.10 -21.21
N MET A 37 -26.00 0.03 -22.41
CA MET A 37 -24.59 -0.32 -22.62
C MET A 37 -23.64 0.72 -21.98
N ALA A 38 -24.01 2.00 -21.94
CA ALA A 38 -23.25 3.03 -21.25
C ALA A 38 -23.37 2.93 -19.71
N ILE A 39 -24.48 2.39 -19.19
CA ILE A 39 -24.68 2.10 -17.77
C ILE A 39 -23.99 0.78 -17.35
N TRP A 40 -23.51 -0.05 -18.28
CA TRP A 40 -22.82 -1.31 -17.96
C TRP A 40 -21.39 -1.15 -17.42
N GLN A 41 -20.92 0.08 -17.21
CA GLN A 41 -19.70 0.38 -16.46
C GLN A 41 -20.02 0.74 -15.00
N ILE A 42 -20.97 0.03 -14.37
CA ILE A 42 -21.11 0.08 -12.91
C ILE A 42 -19.96 -0.76 -12.36
N SER A 43 -18.86 -0.08 -12.04
CA SER A 43 -17.74 -0.65 -11.33
C SER A 43 -18.25 -1.35 -10.07
N ALA A 44 -17.86 -2.61 -9.88
CA ALA A 44 -17.96 -3.25 -8.57
C ALA A 44 -17.32 -2.32 -7.53
N HIS A 45 -17.83 -2.31 -6.29
CA HIS A 45 -17.22 -1.54 -5.21
C HIS A 45 -16.06 -2.36 -4.63
N PRO A 46 -14.79 -2.13 -5.04
CA PRO A 46 -13.65 -2.81 -4.44
C PRO A 46 -13.51 -2.40 -2.97
N TRP A 47 -12.85 -3.23 -2.18
CA TRP A 47 -12.28 -2.76 -0.93
C TRP A 47 -11.38 -1.54 -1.21
N LYS A 48 -11.44 -0.51 -0.34
CA LYS A 48 -10.58 0.68 -0.45
C LYS A 48 -9.97 1.03 0.91
N PRO A 49 -8.70 1.47 0.93
CA PRO A 49 -8.10 2.07 2.12
C PRO A 49 -8.87 3.33 2.53
N LYS A 50 -8.74 3.71 3.81
CA LYS A 50 -9.35 4.95 4.32
C LYS A 50 -8.68 6.20 3.76
N SER A 51 -7.41 6.10 3.38
CA SER A 51 -6.64 7.24 2.89
C SER A 51 -5.64 6.82 1.81
N TYR A 52 -5.66 7.53 0.70
CA TYR A 52 -4.64 7.50 -0.33
C TYR A 52 -3.67 8.65 -0.10
N VAL A 53 -2.39 8.35 0.04
CA VAL A 53 -1.39 9.35 0.43
C VAL A 53 -0.25 9.47 -0.55
N VAL A 54 0.26 10.70 -0.68
CA VAL A 54 1.58 11.00 -1.24
C VAL A 54 2.41 11.59 -0.11
N VAL A 55 3.60 11.04 0.13
CA VAL A 55 4.48 11.46 1.22
C VAL A 55 5.62 12.29 0.63
N ASP A 56 5.83 13.51 1.12
CA ASP A 56 6.95 14.37 0.73
C ASP A 56 7.93 14.49 1.89
N THR A 57 9.17 13.99 1.72
CA THR A 57 10.19 13.86 2.76
C THR A 57 11.51 14.52 2.36
N ASP A 58 12.25 15.02 3.33
CA ASP A 58 13.61 15.53 3.13
C ASP A 58 14.70 14.63 3.74
N GLY A 59 14.28 13.47 4.24
CA GLY A 59 15.13 12.43 4.78
C GLY A 59 15.60 12.62 6.21
N GLY A 60 14.85 13.38 7.02
CA GLY A 60 14.98 13.37 8.48
C GLY A 60 14.83 11.97 9.10
N ILE A 61 15.29 11.83 10.34
CA ILE A 61 15.21 10.54 11.05
C ILE A 61 13.74 10.21 11.39
N ASP A 62 13.01 11.24 11.83
CA ASP A 62 11.59 11.26 12.08
C ASP A 62 10.75 11.08 10.81
N ASP A 63 11.17 11.62 9.65
CA ASP A 63 10.50 11.33 8.37
C ASP A 63 10.49 9.83 8.06
N PHE A 64 11.65 9.18 8.20
CA PHE A 64 11.79 7.76 7.87
C PHE A 64 11.05 6.88 8.88
N ARG A 65 11.00 7.25 10.16
CA ARG A 65 10.12 6.61 11.14
C ARG A 65 8.66 6.71 10.72
N THR A 66 8.23 7.89 10.28
CA THR A 66 6.86 8.13 9.79
C THR A 66 6.57 7.32 8.53
N LEU A 67 7.51 7.27 7.59
CA LEU A 67 7.41 6.48 6.38
C LEU A 67 7.28 4.99 6.70
N ILE A 68 8.06 4.46 7.65
CA ILE A 68 7.94 3.08 8.12
C ILE A 68 6.53 2.81 8.67
N LEU A 69 5.97 3.71 9.47
CA LEU A 69 4.61 3.56 10.02
C LEU A 69 3.54 3.60 8.93
N LEU A 70 3.66 4.51 7.96
CA LEU A 70 2.74 4.61 6.83
C LEU A 70 2.81 3.37 5.93
N LEU A 71 4.02 2.91 5.58
CA LEU A 71 4.23 1.68 4.79
C LEU A 71 3.80 0.40 5.51
N ASN A 72 3.63 0.49 6.84
CA ASN A 72 3.09 -0.55 7.68
C ASN A 72 1.57 -0.37 7.91
N SER A 73 0.90 0.65 7.40
CA SER A 73 -0.52 0.89 7.74
C SER A 73 -1.46 0.27 6.71
N LYS A 74 -2.31 -0.70 7.10
CA LYS A 74 -3.30 -1.31 6.17
C LYS A 74 -4.34 -0.35 5.62
N ASP A 75 -4.77 0.62 6.44
CA ASP A 75 -5.81 1.59 6.06
C ASP A 75 -5.25 2.80 5.27
N VAL A 76 -3.94 2.81 5.01
CA VAL A 76 -3.25 3.88 4.29
C VAL A 76 -2.56 3.28 3.06
N SER A 77 -2.93 3.75 1.87
CA SER A 77 -2.24 3.38 0.63
C SER A 77 -1.28 4.49 0.24
N VAL A 78 0.03 4.19 0.32
CA VAL A 78 1.10 5.10 -0.11
C VAL A 78 1.25 5.00 -1.62
N LEU A 79 0.69 5.96 -2.34
CA LEU A 79 0.70 6.00 -3.80
C LEU A 79 2.08 6.36 -4.35
N ALA A 80 2.74 7.32 -3.71
CA ALA A 80 4.05 7.81 -4.10
C ALA A 80 4.78 8.46 -2.92
N ILE A 81 6.10 8.52 -3.05
CA ILE A 81 7.00 9.25 -2.16
C ILE A 81 7.77 10.26 -2.99
N THR A 82 7.67 11.54 -2.66
CA THR A 82 8.54 12.57 -3.21
C THR A 82 9.63 12.92 -2.21
N VAL A 83 10.83 13.21 -2.73
CA VAL A 83 11.96 13.58 -1.89
C VAL A 83 12.52 14.93 -2.31
N SER A 84 12.87 15.77 -1.34
CA SER A 84 13.46 17.10 -1.57
C SER A 84 14.72 17.32 -0.73
N ASN A 85 15.40 18.43 -0.97
CA ASN A 85 16.42 18.93 -0.06
C ASN A 85 15.76 19.40 1.25
N GLY A 86 16.48 19.28 2.36
CA GLY A 86 16.02 19.53 3.73
C GLY A 86 17.04 18.99 4.76
N ALA A 87 16.56 18.12 5.64
CA ALA A 87 17.40 17.40 6.60
C ALA A 87 18.57 16.64 5.96
N THR A 88 18.42 16.17 4.71
CA THR A 88 19.47 15.53 3.93
C THR A 88 19.47 16.01 2.47
N PRO A 89 20.58 15.89 1.71
CA PRO A 89 20.54 16.17 0.27
C PRO A 89 19.57 15.22 -0.43
N ALA A 90 18.71 15.74 -1.32
CA ALA A 90 17.62 14.99 -1.95
C ALA A 90 18.07 13.66 -2.59
N LYS A 91 19.27 13.62 -3.17
CA LYS A 91 19.84 12.42 -3.79
C LYS A 91 20.16 11.33 -2.76
N VAL A 92 20.61 11.71 -1.57
CA VAL A 92 20.86 10.79 -0.46
C VAL A 92 19.55 10.20 0.03
N SER A 93 18.54 11.04 0.29
CA SER A 93 17.21 10.62 0.73
C SER A 93 16.55 9.70 -0.32
N TYR A 94 16.66 10.05 -1.61
CA TYR A 94 16.15 9.22 -2.71
C TYR A 94 16.69 7.78 -2.65
N GLN A 95 18.02 7.62 -2.53
CA GLN A 95 18.62 6.29 -2.44
C GLN A 95 18.20 5.55 -1.17
N LYS A 96 18.11 6.25 -0.03
CA LYS A 96 17.64 5.66 1.23
C LYS A 96 16.20 5.17 1.13
N VAL A 97 15.29 5.95 0.55
CA VAL A 97 13.90 5.55 0.32
C VAL A 97 13.83 4.33 -0.60
N LYS A 98 14.55 4.34 -1.74
CA LYS A 98 14.57 3.18 -2.66
C LYS A 98 15.10 1.92 -1.99
N ASN A 99 16.12 2.03 -1.14
CA ASN A 99 16.69 0.89 -0.41
C ASN A 99 15.75 0.38 0.68
N LEU A 100 15.08 1.29 1.40
CA LEU A 100 14.06 0.94 2.40
C LEU A 100 12.93 0.13 1.75
N LEU A 101 12.39 0.60 0.62
CA LEU A 101 11.34 -0.09 -0.13
C LEU A 101 11.77 -1.49 -0.60
N ARG A 102 13.04 -1.68 -1.00
CA ARG A 102 13.59 -3.01 -1.35
C ARG A 102 13.60 -3.97 -0.17
N VAL A 103 14.06 -3.52 1.00
CA VAL A 103 14.09 -4.35 2.21
C VAL A 103 12.67 -4.71 2.68
N PHE A 104 11.70 -3.84 2.39
CA PHE A 104 10.29 -4.07 2.74
C PHE A 104 9.49 -4.77 1.64
N HIS A 105 10.14 -5.15 0.53
CA HIS A 105 9.52 -5.80 -0.62
C HIS A 105 8.39 -4.97 -1.26
N GLN A 106 8.50 -3.64 -1.19
CA GLN A 106 7.56 -2.62 -1.68
C GLN A 106 8.17 -1.80 -2.84
N GLU A 107 8.93 -2.46 -3.73
CA GLU A 107 9.73 -1.78 -4.75
C GLU A 107 8.92 -1.04 -5.83
N GLY A 108 7.64 -1.38 -5.97
CA GLY A 108 6.69 -0.80 -6.92
C GLY A 108 6.06 0.51 -6.47
N ILE A 109 6.30 0.97 -5.23
CA ILE A 109 5.90 2.32 -4.81
C ILE A 109 6.73 3.35 -5.59
N LEU A 110 6.03 4.32 -6.19
CA LEU A 110 6.65 5.37 -7.00
C LEU A 110 7.48 6.28 -6.11
N VAL A 111 8.69 6.63 -6.55
CA VAL A 111 9.58 7.56 -5.84
C VAL A 111 10.08 8.61 -6.80
N GLY A 112 9.90 9.88 -6.46
CA GLY A 112 10.28 11.01 -7.29
C GLY A 112 11.21 11.97 -6.55
N ILE A 113 12.23 12.51 -7.22
CA ILE A 113 13.19 13.44 -6.63
C ILE A 113 12.97 14.87 -7.14
N ASN A 114 13.03 15.83 -6.21
CA ASN A 114 13.10 17.26 -6.46
C ASN A 114 14.44 17.81 -5.95
N THR A 115 15.34 18.21 -6.85
CA THR A 115 16.68 18.72 -6.50
C THR A 115 16.75 20.24 -6.40
N THR A 116 15.62 20.94 -6.30
CA THR A 116 15.60 22.40 -6.14
C THR A 116 16.39 22.80 -4.90
N GLU A 117 17.33 23.72 -5.07
CA GLU A 117 18.20 24.18 -3.97
C GLU A 117 17.43 24.99 -2.94
N VAL A 118 17.76 24.77 -1.67
CA VAL A 118 17.27 25.52 -0.51
C VAL A 118 18.47 25.93 0.35
N THR A 119 18.33 26.98 1.15
CA THR A 119 19.45 27.52 1.94
C THR A 119 19.53 26.79 3.28
N GLU A 120 20.29 25.69 3.36
CA GLU A 120 20.31 24.86 4.57
C GLU A 120 21.65 24.19 4.88
N LYS A 121 21.70 23.56 6.06
CA LYS A 121 22.81 22.72 6.53
C LYS A 121 22.28 21.32 6.86
N PRO A 122 22.45 20.33 5.98
CA PRO A 122 22.01 18.97 6.22
C PRO A 122 22.54 18.38 7.53
N PHE A 123 21.74 17.52 8.17
CA PHE A 123 22.10 16.87 9.42
C PHE A 123 22.99 15.65 9.16
N ALA A 124 24.24 15.68 9.64
CA ALA A 124 25.20 14.58 9.46
C ALA A 124 24.65 13.24 9.97
N HIS A 125 23.99 13.22 11.13
CA HIS A 125 23.39 12.00 11.68
C HIS A 125 22.32 11.40 10.74
N ALA A 126 21.44 12.24 10.18
CA ALA A 126 20.42 11.79 9.22
C ALA A 126 21.04 11.28 7.92
N ILE A 127 22.15 11.88 7.45
CA ILE A 127 22.91 11.42 6.28
C ILE A 127 23.56 10.04 6.54
N GLU A 128 24.18 9.86 7.69
CA GLU A 128 24.99 8.68 8.01
C GLU A 128 24.15 7.49 8.48
N PHE A 129 22.94 7.72 9.02
CA PHE A 129 22.13 6.66 9.60
C PHE A 129 21.75 5.57 8.58
N PRO A 130 22.11 4.29 8.83
CA PRO A 130 21.80 3.19 7.93
C PRO A 130 20.44 2.55 8.24
N TRP A 131 19.43 2.90 7.44
CA TRP A 131 18.09 2.30 7.51
C TRP A 131 18.03 0.83 7.08
N THR A 132 19.06 0.36 6.37
CA THR A 132 19.18 -1.01 5.89
C THR A 132 20.59 -1.53 6.15
N ASP A 133 20.73 -2.79 6.57
CA ASP A 133 22.04 -3.43 6.68
C ASP A 133 22.57 -3.93 5.32
N SER A 134 21.69 -4.00 4.32
CA SER A 134 22.02 -4.42 2.96
C SER A 134 22.52 -3.25 2.12
N ALA A 135 23.57 -3.52 1.34
CA ALA A 135 24.00 -2.63 0.27
C ALA A 135 23.23 -2.94 -1.02
N PHE A 136 22.83 -1.90 -1.74
CA PHE A 136 22.11 -2.02 -3.00
C PHE A 136 22.76 -1.16 -4.09
N PRO A 137 22.59 -1.52 -5.36
CA PRO A 137 23.00 -0.65 -6.46
C PRO A 137 22.21 0.68 -6.43
N VAL A 138 22.89 1.74 -6.87
CA VAL A 138 22.31 3.07 -7.03
C VAL A 138 21.11 2.98 -7.97
N SER A 139 19.97 3.46 -7.52
CA SER A 139 18.75 3.53 -8.32
C SER A 139 18.80 4.74 -9.24
N PRO A 140 18.38 4.62 -10.51
CA PRO A 140 18.23 5.78 -11.37
C PRO A 140 17.20 6.74 -10.78
N GLU A 141 17.48 8.04 -10.89
CA GLU A 141 16.63 9.13 -10.43
C GLU A 141 15.42 9.28 -11.36
N VAL A 142 14.23 9.44 -10.77
CA VAL A 142 12.98 9.74 -11.49
C VAL A 142 12.44 11.07 -10.99
N SER A 143 12.05 11.96 -11.91
CA SER A 143 11.57 13.30 -11.52
C SER A 143 10.28 13.20 -10.69
N TYR A 144 10.16 14.03 -9.66
CA TYR A 144 8.91 14.19 -8.91
C TYR A 144 7.72 14.59 -9.81
N ILE A 145 7.98 15.32 -10.90
CA ILE A 145 6.95 15.72 -11.87
C ILE A 145 6.35 14.48 -12.55
N GLU A 146 7.21 13.58 -13.06
CA GLU A 146 6.77 12.34 -13.73
C GLU A 146 5.93 11.47 -12.79
N VAL A 147 6.37 11.36 -11.53
CA VAL A 147 5.65 10.60 -10.51
C VAL A 147 4.26 11.19 -10.24
N LEU A 148 4.17 12.51 -10.02
CA LEU A 148 2.89 13.16 -9.74
C LEU A 148 1.97 13.20 -10.97
N GLU A 149 2.50 13.33 -12.19
CA GLU A 149 1.73 13.20 -13.43
C GLU A 149 1.15 11.79 -13.61
N ARG A 150 1.91 10.76 -13.25
CA ARG A 150 1.42 9.38 -13.24
C ARG A 150 0.28 9.21 -12.23
N ILE A 151 0.41 9.77 -11.03
CA ILE A 151 -0.68 9.78 -10.05
C ILE A 151 -1.91 10.54 -10.59
N GLN A 152 -1.72 11.72 -11.19
CA GLN A 152 -2.80 12.50 -11.80
C GLN A 152 -3.54 11.72 -12.89
N THR A 153 -2.80 10.94 -13.68
CA THR A 153 -3.32 10.20 -14.84
C THR A 153 -4.04 8.92 -14.45
N PHE A 154 -3.45 8.13 -13.54
CA PHE A 154 -3.89 6.75 -13.29
C PHE A 154 -4.66 6.55 -11.99
N SER A 155 -4.59 7.50 -11.04
CA SER A 155 -5.45 7.46 -9.86
C SER A 155 -6.72 8.28 -10.13
N SER A 156 -7.86 7.83 -9.62
CA SER A 156 -9.12 8.61 -9.58
C SER A 156 -9.43 9.17 -8.17
N GLU A 157 -8.63 8.79 -7.18
CA GLU A 157 -8.89 9.06 -5.77
C GLU A 157 -8.46 10.47 -5.36
N LYS A 158 -9.09 11.01 -4.31
CA LYS A 158 -8.63 12.23 -3.66
C LYS A 158 -7.41 11.88 -2.79
N ILE A 159 -6.40 12.74 -2.83
CA ILE A 159 -5.09 12.46 -2.26
C ILE A 159 -4.86 13.31 -1.02
N THR A 160 -4.46 12.68 0.08
CA THR A 160 -3.92 13.38 1.24
C THR A 160 -2.40 13.47 1.09
N PHE A 161 -1.85 14.68 1.06
CA PHE A 161 -0.40 14.87 1.09
C PHE A 161 0.09 14.82 2.54
N ILE A 162 1.09 13.99 2.80
CA ILE A 162 1.81 13.96 4.07
C ILE A 162 3.10 14.72 3.87
N GLN A 163 3.11 15.96 4.35
CA GLN A 163 4.20 16.90 4.16
C GLN A 163 5.14 16.79 5.36
N LEU A 164 6.26 16.10 5.17
CA LEU A 164 7.32 15.91 6.17
C LEU A 164 8.50 16.87 5.91
N ALA A 165 8.62 17.36 4.68
CA ALA A 165 9.57 18.40 4.28
C ALA A 165 8.94 19.79 4.21
N SER A 166 9.71 20.77 3.73
CA SER A 166 9.17 22.03 3.21
C SER A 166 8.15 21.80 2.07
N PRO A 167 7.04 22.57 1.97
CA PRO A 167 6.02 22.38 0.93
C PRO A 167 6.46 22.75 -0.51
N LEU A 168 7.77 22.87 -0.74
CA LEU A 168 8.40 23.28 -1.98
C LEU A 168 8.03 22.38 -3.16
N THR A 169 8.08 21.06 -2.97
CA THR A 169 7.77 20.09 -4.04
C THR A 169 6.33 20.24 -4.52
N LEU A 170 5.37 20.20 -3.58
CA LEU A 170 3.96 20.35 -3.90
C LEU A 170 3.65 21.73 -4.50
N SER A 171 4.16 22.81 -3.89
CA SER A 171 3.99 24.18 -4.42
C SER A 171 4.53 24.33 -5.84
N SER A 172 5.69 23.74 -6.14
CA SER A 172 6.30 23.82 -7.47
C SER A 172 5.45 23.05 -8.48
N TYR A 173 5.01 21.85 -8.12
CA TYR A 173 4.13 21.06 -8.98
C TYR A 173 2.82 21.79 -9.29
N LEU A 174 2.17 22.39 -8.28
CA LEU A 174 0.92 23.15 -8.44
C LEU A 174 1.07 24.46 -9.23
N THR A 175 2.29 24.92 -9.44
CA THR A 175 2.57 26.06 -10.33
C THR A 175 2.53 25.62 -11.79
N LEU A 176 3.04 24.43 -12.09
CA LEU A 176 3.04 23.84 -13.43
C LEU A 176 1.70 23.17 -13.78
N HIS A 177 1.04 22.57 -12.79
CA HIS A 177 -0.20 21.80 -12.95
C HIS A 177 -1.31 22.33 -12.01
N PRO A 178 -1.86 23.53 -12.27
CA PRO A 178 -2.85 24.16 -11.38
C PRO A 178 -4.13 23.33 -11.21
N ASP A 179 -4.51 22.52 -12.19
CA ASP A 179 -5.69 21.65 -12.11
C ASP A 179 -5.53 20.51 -11.09
N PHE A 180 -4.29 20.16 -10.72
CA PHE A 180 -4.03 19.14 -9.73
C PHE A 180 -4.53 19.52 -8.33
N THR A 181 -4.80 20.81 -8.07
CA THR A 181 -5.49 21.28 -6.86
C THR A 181 -6.80 20.52 -6.61
N GLN A 182 -7.52 20.14 -7.67
CA GLN A 182 -8.76 19.39 -7.58
C GLN A 182 -8.55 17.94 -7.12
N ARG A 183 -7.33 17.41 -7.15
CA ARG A 183 -7.02 16.05 -6.68
C ARG A 183 -6.68 16.02 -5.19
N ILE A 184 -6.30 17.15 -4.60
CA ILE A 184 -5.86 17.25 -3.22
C ILE A 184 -7.07 17.27 -2.28
N GLN A 185 -7.12 16.30 -1.37
CA GLN A 185 -8.08 16.27 -0.27
C GLN A 185 -7.68 17.25 0.84
N LYS A 186 -6.41 17.15 1.27
CA LYS A 186 -5.77 17.96 2.30
C LYS A 186 -4.27 17.72 2.30
N VAL A 187 -3.52 18.65 2.90
CA VAL A 187 -2.11 18.49 3.25
C VAL A 187 -2.04 18.36 4.76
N LEU A 188 -1.46 17.28 5.27
CA LEU A 188 -1.10 17.15 6.68
C LEU A 188 0.35 17.62 6.83
N TRP A 189 0.58 18.61 7.68
CA TRP A 189 1.91 19.17 7.86
C TRP A 189 2.24 19.32 9.34
N THR A 190 3.25 18.60 9.78
CA THR A 190 3.83 18.72 11.13
C THR A 190 4.64 20.01 11.23
N VAL A 191 4.30 20.80 12.25
CA VAL A 191 4.89 22.13 12.46
C VAL A 191 5.12 22.36 13.94
N ASP A 192 6.07 23.24 14.24
CA ASP A 192 6.25 23.78 15.58
C ASP A 192 5.04 24.63 15.98
N ASN A 193 4.85 24.81 17.29
CA ASN A 193 3.76 25.61 17.86
C ASN A 193 3.70 27.05 17.31
N GLN A 194 4.84 27.58 16.86
CA GLN A 194 4.91 28.79 16.06
C GLN A 194 5.40 28.41 14.67
N LEU A 195 4.59 28.67 13.64
CA LEU A 195 4.92 28.30 12.26
C LEU A 195 6.23 28.95 11.80
N GLU A 196 6.45 30.20 12.20
CA GLU A 196 7.64 30.97 11.84
C GLU A 196 8.94 30.41 12.47
N GLU A 197 8.82 29.59 13.51
CA GLU A 197 9.93 28.86 14.12
C GLU A 197 10.16 27.49 13.45
N SER A 198 9.21 27.02 12.65
CA SER A 198 9.28 25.69 12.02
C SER A 198 10.39 25.61 10.99
N TRP A 199 11.31 24.65 11.17
CA TRP A 199 12.44 24.46 10.26
C TRP A 199 12.00 24.33 8.80
N ASN A 200 11.04 23.44 8.53
CA ASN A 200 10.51 23.19 7.19
C ASN A 200 9.79 24.40 6.58
N TYR A 201 9.21 25.28 7.40
CA TYR A 201 8.65 26.55 6.93
C TYR A 201 9.77 27.50 6.49
N LEU A 202 10.85 27.62 7.27
CA LEU A 202 11.98 28.51 7.02
C LEU A 202 12.74 28.18 5.73
N LEU A 203 12.73 26.92 5.29
CA LEU A 203 13.34 26.48 4.02
C LEU A 203 12.67 27.11 2.79
N SER A 204 11.35 27.30 2.82
CA SER A 204 10.60 27.96 1.75
C SER A 204 9.27 28.57 2.22
N PRO A 205 9.30 29.75 2.86
CA PRO A 205 8.08 30.43 3.30
C PRO A 205 7.14 30.78 2.13
N ILE A 206 7.71 31.02 0.94
CA ILE A 206 6.96 31.33 -0.27
C ILE A 206 6.11 30.14 -0.73
N SER A 207 6.63 28.91 -0.58
CA SER A 207 5.89 27.71 -0.99
C SER A 207 4.64 27.52 -0.15
N TYR A 208 4.70 27.74 1.16
CA TYR A 208 3.50 27.73 2.01
C TYR A 208 2.50 28.83 1.61
N LYS A 209 2.97 30.06 1.37
CA LYS A 209 2.11 31.17 0.92
C LYS A 209 1.38 30.81 -0.37
N ASN A 210 2.07 30.19 -1.33
CA ASN A 210 1.46 29.72 -2.58
C ASN A 210 0.36 28.68 -2.34
N LEU A 211 0.53 27.75 -1.40
CA LEU A 211 -0.52 26.78 -1.05
C LEU A 211 -1.76 27.48 -0.48
N VAL A 212 -1.57 28.47 0.41
CA VAL A 212 -2.65 29.27 0.98
C VAL A 212 -3.39 30.08 -0.09
N GLU A 213 -2.66 30.75 -0.99
CA GLU A 213 -3.24 31.52 -2.10
C GLU A 213 -4.05 30.64 -3.06
N LYS A 214 -3.57 29.42 -3.32
CA LYS A 214 -4.28 28.39 -4.11
C LYS A 214 -5.41 27.71 -3.34
N LYS A 215 -5.69 28.14 -2.09
CA LYS A 215 -6.74 27.60 -1.21
C LYS A 215 -6.62 26.10 -0.97
N ILE A 216 -5.39 25.60 -0.90
CA ILE A 216 -5.12 24.22 -0.53
C ILE A 216 -5.45 24.04 0.96
N PRO A 217 -6.24 23.02 1.33
CA PRO A 217 -6.55 22.75 2.73
C PRO A 217 -5.34 22.14 3.44
N VAL A 218 -4.48 23.00 3.99
CA VAL A 218 -3.35 22.62 4.84
C VAL A 218 -3.83 22.51 6.28
N LEU A 219 -3.68 21.32 6.87
CA LEU A 219 -3.94 21.05 8.27
C LEU A 219 -2.61 20.94 9.00
N LYS A 220 -2.32 21.94 9.84
CA LYS A 220 -1.14 21.94 10.70
C LYS A 220 -1.32 20.94 11.84
N ILE A 221 -0.28 20.18 12.15
CA ILE A 221 -0.25 19.20 13.23
C ILE A 221 0.84 19.61 14.21
N GLU A 222 0.42 19.96 15.42
CA GLU A 222 1.30 20.44 16.49
C GLU A 222 1.40 19.41 17.62
N SER A 223 2.57 19.32 18.23
CA SER A 223 2.75 18.61 19.49
C SER A 223 2.07 19.36 20.65
N ASN A 224 1.98 18.74 21.83
CA ASN A 224 1.53 19.45 23.03
C ASN A 224 2.67 20.33 23.60
N GLU A 225 2.58 20.76 24.86
CA GLU A 225 3.65 21.54 25.47
C GLU A 225 4.88 20.65 25.73
N GLY A 226 5.93 20.83 24.93
CA GLY A 226 7.23 20.18 25.09
C GLY A 226 7.65 19.30 23.90
N VAL A 227 8.90 18.87 23.91
CA VAL A 227 9.45 17.89 22.96
C VAL A 227 9.07 16.49 23.44
N LEU A 228 8.38 15.72 22.59
CA LEU A 228 8.12 14.31 22.87
C LEU A 228 9.33 13.49 22.42
N THR A 229 9.91 12.71 23.32
CA THR A 229 11.07 11.86 23.01
C THR A 229 10.82 10.42 23.39
N TYR A 230 11.25 9.48 22.54
CA TYR A 230 11.27 8.06 22.87
C TYR A 230 12.25 7.79 24.02
N HIS A 231 11.83 7.00 25.02
CA HIS A 231 12.69 6.56 26.12
C HIS A 231 12.82 5.03 26.12
N LEU A 232 14.06 4.54 26.23
CA LEU A 232 14.34 3.11 26.42
C LEU A 232 14.33 2.73 27.92
N PRO A 233 13.94 1.49 28.28
CA PRO A 233 13.43 0.46 27.40
C PRO A 233 11.97 0.75 27.02
N ILE A 234 11.71 0.78 25.73
CA ILE A 234 10.33 0.72 25.25
C ILE A 234 9.84 -0.68 25.59
N LYS A 235 8.88 -0.79 26.52
CA LYS A 235 8.30 -2.09 26.89
C LYS A 235 7.68 -2.72 25.65
N ASN A 236 8.40 -3.66 25.04
CA ASN A 236 7.83 -4.52 24.03
C ASN A 236 7.36 -5.82 24.70
N ASN A 237 6.13 -6.25 24.41
CA ASN A 237 5.67 -7.55 24.87
C ASN A 237 6.59 -8.62 24.27
N ALA A 238 7.31 -9.34 25.12
CA ALA A 238 8.49 -10.15 24.83
C ALA A 238 8.28 -11.40 23.94
N GLN A 239 7.27 -11.41 23.07
CA GLN A 239 6.92 -12.57 22.23
C GLN A 239 6.82 -12.27 20.73
N ALA A 240 7.00 -11.02 20.28
CA ALA A 240 6.95 -10.70 18.85
C ALA A 240 8.32 -10.87 18.19
N THR A 241 8.43 -11.77 17.21
CA THR A 241 9.51 -11.70 16.21
C THR A 241 9.33 -10.41 15.41
N PHE A 242 10.21 -9.43 15.64
CA PHE A 242 10.15 -8.14 14.94
C PHE A 242 10.32 -8.33 13.43
N ASN A 243 9.39 -7.78 12.65
CA ASN A 243 9.53 -7.70 11.20
C ASN A 243 10.63 -6.67 10.84
N SER A 244 11.09 -6.65 9.58
CA SER A 244 12.17 -5.75 9.15
C SER A 244 11.84 -4.27 9.36
N LYS A 245 10.56 -3.89 9.28
CA LYS A 245 10.07 -2.52 9.50
C LYS A 245 10.25 -2.08 10.96
N GLU A 246 9.77 -2.87 11.91
CA GLU A 246 9.89 -2.60 13.35
C GLU A 246 11.36 -2.57 13.80
N LYS A 247 12.19 -3.49 13.28
CA LYS A 247 13.64 -3.47 13.57
C LYS A 247 14.30 -2.18 13.13
N ALA A 248 14.02 -1.70 11.92
CA ALA A 248 14.56 -0.45 11.41
C ALA A 248 14.09 0.75 12.26
N PHE A 249 12.82 0.76 12.67
CA PHE A 249 12.26 1.78 13.55
C PHE A 249 12.96 1.82 14.91
N LEU A 250 13.08 0.67 15.59
CA LEU A 250 13.74 0.56 16.90
C LEU A 250 15.22 0.95 16.83
N LYS A 251 15.94 0.49 15.80
CA LYS A 251 17.35 0.83 15.58
C LYS A 251 17.59 2.33 15.46
N SER A 252 16.61 3.09 14.95
CA SER A 252 16.69 4.56 14.87
C SER A 252 16.66 5.24 16.23
N ILE A 253 15.93 4.66 17.19
CA ILE A 253 15.82 5.16 18.55
C ILE A 253 17.03 4.72 19.38
N GLU A 254 17.44 3.46 19.26
CA GLU A 254 18.56 2.88 20.01
C GLU A 254 19.90 3.52 19.71
N ASN A 255 20.12 3.97 18.47
CA ASN A 255 21.37 4.58 18.03
C ASN A 255 21.32 6.12 17.96
N ALA A 256 20.25 6.73 18.48
CA ALA A 256 20.13 8.17 18.50
C ALA A 256 21.21 8.79 19.42
N THR A 257 21.95 9.76 18.89
CA THR A 257 23.02 10.46 19.63
C THR A 257 22.62 11.86 20.10
N SER A 258 21.39 12.27 19.81
CA SER A 258 20.84 13.59 20.16
C SER A 258 19.35 13.48 20.51
N GLU A 259 18.82 14.50 21.19
CA GLU A 259 17.40 14.62 21.51
C GLU A 259 16.53 14.58 20.24
N TYR A 260 16.98 15.26 19.18
CA TYR A 260 16.37 15.23 17.84
C TYR A 260 16.26 13.80 17.29
N GLY A 261 17.31 12.97 17.43
CA GLY A 261 17.29 11.58 16.99
C GLY A 261 16.20 10.74 17.67
N THR A 262 15.76 11.12 18.87
CA THR A 262 14.68 10.46 19.62
C THR A 262 13.35 11.20 19.58
N MET A 263 13.24 12.31 18.85
CA MET A 263 12.05 13.16 18.85
C MET A 263 10.90 12.50 18.09
N LEU A 264 9.71 12.45 18.70
CA LEU A 264 8.46 12.11 18.03
C LEU A 264 7.87 13.41 17.49
N PHE A 265 7.92 13.59 16.17
CA PHE A 265 7.49 14.82 15.51
C PHE A 265 6.65 14.50 14.28
N ASP A 266 7.29 14.07 13.19
CA ASP A 266 6.59 13.71 11.95
C ASP A 266 5.62 12.54 12.10
N GLU A 267 5.86 11.64 13.07
CA GLU A 267 4.97 10.51 13.34
C GLU A 267 3.58 10.96 13.81
N LEU A 268 3.41 12.23 14.21
CA LEU A 268 2.11 12.81 14.51
C LEU A 268 1.20 12.85 13.27
N SER A 269 1.77 12.98 12.07
CA SER A 269 1.00 12.88 10.82
C SER A 269 0.38 11.49 10.65
N TRP A 270 1.15 10.44 10.94
CA TRP A 270 0.64 9.07 10.96
C TRP A 270 -0.42 8.88 12.05
N LEU A 271 -0.14 9.35 13.27
CA LEU A 271 -1.07 9.23 14.41
C LEU A 271 -2.39 9.94 14.14
N TYR A 272 -2.38 11.08 13.45
CA TYR A 272 -3.61 11.78 13.08
C TYR A 272 -4.44 11.02 12.06
N LEU A 273 -3.80 10.33 11.11
CA LEU A 273 -4.50 9.48 10.13
C LEU A 273 -5.16 8.26 10.79
N THR A 274 -4.48 7.64 11.75
CA THR A 274 -4.93 6.38 12.36
C THR A 274 -5.84 6.60 13.58
N ASP A 275 -5.60 7.67 14.35
CA ASP A 275 -6.38 8.00 15.54
C ASP A 275 -6.44 9.52 15.77
N SER A 276 -7.21 10.23 14.94
CA SER A 276 -7.47 11.66 15.11
C SER A 276 -8.10 12.05 16.47
N SER A 277 -8.61 11.09 17.25
CA SER A 277 -9.28 11.36 18.52
C SER A 277 -8.32 11.85 19.61
N VAL A 278 -7.01 11.62 19.47
CA VAL A 278 -6.00 12.10 20.42
C VAL A 278 -5.64 13.57 20.24
N PHE A 279 -6.19 14.22 19.22
CA PHE A 279 -5.95 15.63 18.92
C PHE A 279 -7.16 16.51 19.26
N GLN A 280 -6.88 17.77 19.59
CA GLN A 280 -7.86 18.84 19.73
C GLN A 280 -7.72 19.82 18.56
N LYS A 281 -8.83 20.43 18.13
CA LYS A 281 -8.81 21.40 17.03
C LYS A 281 -8.17 22.72 17.47
N THR A 282 -7.40 23.33 16.57
CA THR A 282 -6.91 24.72 16.67
C THR A 282 -7.56 25.56 15.56
N ASN A 283 -7.15 26.83 15.41
CA ASN A 283 -7.73 27.74 14.41
C ASN A 283 -7.42 27.29 12.97
N ASP A 284 -6.24 26.72 12.75
CA ASP A 284 -5.67 26.39 11.44
C ASP A 284 -5.08 24.96 11.39
N GLY A 285 -5.43 24.13 12.37
CA GLY A 285 -4.88 22.78 12.48
C GLY A 285 -5.45 21.96 13.62
N VAL A 286 -4.59 21.08 14.13
CA VAL A 286 -4.83 20.21 15.27
C VAL A 286 -3.60 20.17 16.15
N LYS A 287 -3.82 20.03 17.45
CA LYS A 287 -2.76 19.92 18.46
C LYS A 287 -2.99 18.69 19.31
N LEU A 288 -1.94 18.00 19.72
CA LEU A 288 -2.10 16.89 20.67
C LEU A 288 -2.83 17.33 21.94
N LYS A 289 -3.77 16.53 22.41
CA LYS A 289 -4.49 16.78 23.67
C LYS A 289 -3.52 16.79 24.85
N LYS A 290 -3.83 17.61 25.86
CA LYS A 290 -3.11 17.58 27.14
C LYS A 290 -3.17 16.17 27.75
N GLY A 291 -2.02 15.69 28.21
CA GLY A 291 -1.87 14.33 28.77
C GLY A 291 -1.54 13.23 27.76
N MET A 292 -1.49 13.54 26.45
CA MET A 292 -0.97 12.63 25.44
C MET A 292 0.56 12.76 25.35
N GLY A 293 1.29 12.04 26.20
CA GLY A 293 2.75 11.96 26.17
C GLY A 293 3.25 10.71 25.47
N ILE A 294 4.56 10.47 25.56
CA ILE A 294 5.20 9.30 24.95
C ILE A 294 4.69 7.97 25.56
N ASN A 295 4.28 7.97 26.83
CA ASN A 295 3.77 6.76 27.49
C ASN A 295 2.39 6.34 26.95
N GLU A 296 1.61 7.29 26.43
CA GLU A 296 0.29 7.06 25.84
C GLU A 296 0.39 6.77 24.34
N ILE A 297 1.31 7.45 23.64
CA ILE A 297 1.48 7.35 22.18
C ILE A 297 2.35 6.15 21.81
N GLY A 298 3.43 5.89 22.54
CA GLY A 298 4.37 4.79 22.28
C GLY A 298 3.67 3.45 22.10
N PRO A 299 2.80 2.99 23.04
CA PRO A 299 2.07 1.74 22.87
C PRO A 299 1.20 1.69 21.61
N LYS A 300 0.61 2.80 21.16
CA LYS A 300 -0.16 2.85 19.90
C LYS A 300 0.74 2.60 18.69
N ILE A 301 1.94 3.19 18.66
CA ILE A 301 2.94 2.97 17.62
C ILE A 301 3.38 1.50 17.59
N PHE A 302 3.72 0.91 18.74
CA PHE A 302 4.18 -0.48 18.79
C PHE A 302 3.05 -1.48 18.50
N ASN A 303 1.81 -1.18 18.90
CA ASN A 303 0.66 -1.98 18.51
C ASN A 303 0.42 -1.94 17.00
N ALA A 304 0.73 -0.85 16.30
CA ALA A 304 0.58 -0.78 14.84
C ALA A 304 1.46 -1.80 14.09
N PHE A 305 2.62 -2.18 14.65
CA PHE A 305 3.44 -3.25 14.09
C PHE A 305 2.83 -4.65 14.31
N ASN A 306 2.03 -4.82 15.36
CA ASN A 306 1.36 -6.07 15.73
C ASN A 306 -0.03 -6.24 15.07
N GLU A 307 -0.82 -5.16 14.96
CA GLU A 307 -2.20 -5.17 14.46
C GLU A 307 -2.31 -5.57 12.98
N ASN A 308 -1.21 -5.45 12.22
CA ASN A 308 -1.13 -5.95 10.85
C ASN A 308 -1.32 -7.47 10.70
N ALA A 309 -1.34 -8.23 11.78
CA ALA A 309 -1.72 -9.63 11.76
C ALA A 309 -3.22 -9.86 11.49
N GLN A 310 -4.10 -8.86 11.71
CA GLN A 310 -5.54 -9.00 11.47
C GLN A 310 -5.90 -8.52 10.06
N ASN A 311 -6.44 -9.40 9.22
CA ASN A 311 -7.00 -8.99 7.93
C ASN A 311 -8.43 -8.49 8.14
N ASN A 312 -8.82 -7.46 7.38
CA ASN A 312 -10.19 -6.95 7.35
C ASN A 312 -11.06 -7.93 6.55
N TYR A 313 -11.53 -8.97 7.21
CA TYR A 313 -12.45 -9.94 6.63
C TYR A 313 -13.86 -9.36 6.53
N GLN A 314 -14.62 -9.81 5.53
CA GLN A 314 -15.97 -9.29 5.26
C GLN A 314 -17.07 -9.98 6.09
N VAL A 315 -16.84 -11.25 6.44
CA VAL A 315 -17.81 -12.09 7.18
C VAL A 315 -17.27 -12.47 8.55
N LEU A 316 -15.96 -12.72 8.64
CA LEU A 316 -15.31 -13.12 9.87
C LEU A 316 -14.91 -11.88 10.67
N ASN A 317 -15.06 -11.93 11.99
CA ASN A 317 -14.43 -10.93 12.86
C ASN A 317 -12.90 -11.13 12.91
N TYR A 318 -12.45 -12.38 12.82
CA TYR A 318 -11.05 -12.78 12.79
C TYR A 318 -10.91 -14.14 12.09
N PHE A 319 -9.72 -14.41 11.55
CA PHE A 319 -9.44 -15.72 10.96
C PHE A 319 -9.33 -16.80 12.04
N PRO A 320 -9.91 -17.99 11.85
CA PRO A 320 -9.75 -19.07 12.80
C PRO A 320 -8.28 -19.46 12.96
N LEU A 321 -7.79 -19.45 14.20
CA LEU A 321 -6.43 -19.86 14.57
C LEU A 321 -6.40 -21.03 15.56
N ASP A 322 -7.58 -21.54 15.90
CA ASP A 322 -7.69 -22.78 16.66
C ASP A 322 -7.26 -23.95 15.78
N SER A 323 -6.13 -24.57 16.13
CA SER A 323 -5.55 -25.68 15.37
C SER A 323 -6.46 -26.91 15.33
N ALA A 324 -7.43 -27.04 16.25
CA ALA A 324 -8.43 -28.11 16.25
C ALA A 324 -9.42 -28.01 15.07
N LEU A 325 -9.51 -26.85 14.41
CA LEU A 325 -10.34 -26.65 13.22
C LEU A 325 -9.69 -27.14 11.92
N TYR A 326 -8.43 -27.59 11.97
CA TYR A 326 -7.62 -27.93 10.81
C TYR A 326 -7.25 -29.42 10.80
N LEU A 327 -7.11 -29.99 9.60
CA LEU A 327 -6.56 -31.34 9.42
C LEU A 327 -5.16 -31.44 10.03
N VAL A 328 -4.80 -32.63 10.54
CA VAL A 328 -3.55 -32.86 11.30
C VAL A 328 -2.30 -32.42 10.53
N ASP A 329 -2.28 -32.65 9.22
CA ASP A 329 -1.16 -32.29 8.34
C ASP A 329 -1.03 -30.78 8.09
N VAL A 330 -2.07 -30.01 8.38
CA VAL A 330 -2.11 -28.54 8.29
C VAL A 330 -1.95 -27.90 9.68
N SER A 331 -2.56 -28.48 10.71
CA SER A 331 -2.54 -27.95 12.07
C SER A 331 -1.15 -28.03 12.71
N SER A 332 -0.39 -29.09 12.42
CA SER A 332 0.97 -29.28 12.96
C SER A 332 1.96 -28.16 12.59
N PRO A 333 2.08 -27.73 11.31
CA PRO A 333 3.00 -26.65 10.92
C PRO A 333 2.43 -25.23 11.10
N MET A 334 1.12 -25.07 11.35
CA MET A 334 0.42 -23.78 11.35
C MET A 334 1.18 -22.65 12.06
N LYS A 335 1.54 -22.84 13.33
CA LYS A 335 2.17 -21.79 14.15
C LYS A 335 3.50 -21.34 13.54
N GLU A 336 4.33 -22.30 13.10
CA GLU A 336 5.63 -22.02 12.51
C GLU A 336 5.48 -21.32 11.15
N THR A 337 4.54 -21.78 10.32
CA THR A 337 4.25 -21.17 9.01
C THR A 337 3.79 -19.73 9.16
N ILE A 338 2.85 -19.45 10.07
CA ILE A 338 2.37 -18.09 10.35
C ILE A 338 3.51 -17.20 10.83
N LEU A 339 4.37 -17.68 11.73
CA LEU A 339 5.51 -16.91 12.22
C LEU A 339 6.51 -16.57 11.10
N LYS A 340 6.70 -17.49 10.15
CA LYS A 340 7.65 -17.31 9.04
C LYS A 340 7.11 -16.43 7.92
N PHE A 341 5.88 -16.67 7.49
CA PHE A 341 5.34 -16.07 6.26
C PHE A 341 4.19 -15.10 6.51
N GLY A 342 3.71 -14.99 7.75
CA GLY A 342 2.67 -14.06 8.16
C GLY A 342 1.26 -14.62 8.06
N MET A 343 0.37 -13.99 8.82
CA MET A 343 -1.06 -14.33 8.89
C MET A 343 -1.80 -14.18 7.57
N GLU A 344 -1.41 -13.21 6.74
CA GLU A 344 -2.05 -12.98 5.45
C GLU A 344 -1.84 -14.14 4.49
N GLU A 345 -0.60 -14.60 4.31
CA GLU A 345 -0.31 -15.74 3.45
C GLU A 345 -1.02 -17.01 3.95
N TRP A 346 -1.03 -17.24 5.26
CA TRP A 346 -1.78 -18.35 5.86
C TRP A 346 -3.26 -18.31 5.49
N ALA A 347 -3.93 -17.18 5.75
CA ALA A 347 -5.35 -17.05 5.51
C ALA A 347 -5.71 -17.18 4.03
N VAL A 348 -4.94 -16.54 3.15
CA VAL A 348 -5.12 -16.62 1.70
C VAL A 348 -4.97 -18.06 1.23
N CYS A 349 -3.92 -18.78 1.64
CA CYS A 349 -3.72 -20.17 1.22
C CYS A 349 -4.83 -21.10 1.74
N VAL A 350 -5.33 -20.91 2.96
CA VAL A 350 -6.49 -21.65 3.47
C VAL A 350 -7.70 -21.40 2.57
N ILE A 351 -8.07 -20.14 2.34
CA ILE A 351 -9.24 -19.77 1.52
C ILE A 351 -9.10 -20.29 0.08
N THR A 352 -7.90 -20.16 -0.51
CA THR A 352 -7.61 -20.68 -1.84
C THR A 352 -7.88 -22.18 -1.92
N ASN A 353 -7.41 -22.98 -0.95
CA ASN A 353 -7.59 -24.42 -0.99
C ASN A 353 -9.04 -24.84 -0.69
N GLU A 354 -9.76 -24.11 0.17
CA GLU A 354 -11.20 -24.33 0.38
C GLU A 354 -12.04 -24.00 -0.86
N LEU A 355 -11.69 -22.92 -1.57
CA LEU A 355 -12.28 -22.54 -2.85
C LEU A 355 -11.94 -23.57 -3.94
N HIS A 356 -10.69 -24.01 -3.99
CA HIS A 356 -10.16 -24.97 -4.97
C HIS A 356 -10.59 -26.43 -4.69
N ARG A 357 -11.15 -26.70 -3.51
CA ARG A 357 -11.66 -28.01 -3.04
C ARG A 357 -10.60 -29.10 -2.83
N HIS A 358 -9.31 -28.75 -2.92
CA HIS A 358 -8.18 -29.59 -2.51
C HIS A 358 -6.92 -28.74 -2.34
N VAL A 359 -5.87 -29.30 -1.74
CA VAL A 359 -4.58 -28.61 -1.57
C VAL A 359 -3.75 -28.75 -2.85
N GLY A 360 -3.80 -27.73 -3.70
CA GLY A 360 -3.23 -27.74 -5.04
C GLY A 360 -1.88 -27.02 -5.12
N ILE A 361 -0.89 -27.64 -5.79
CA ILE A 361 0.46 -27.08 -5.99
C ILE A 361 0.37 -25.67 -6.60
N TYR A 362 -0.24 -25.55 -7.78
CA TYR A 362 -0.31 -24.29 -8.50
C TYR A 362 -1.31 -23.30 -7.90
N ALA A 363 -2.34 -23.78 -7.18
CA ALA A 363 -3.23 -22.91 -6.40
C ALA A 363 -2.45 -22.17 -5.30
N ILE A 364 -1.58 -22.87 -4.55
CA ILE A 364 -0.70 -22.26 -3.55
C ILE A 364 0.34 -21.32 -4.19
N VAL A 365 0.93 -21.72 -5.32
CA VAL A 365 1.85 -20.83 -6.06
C VAL A 365 1.14 -19.53 -6.46
N GLY A 366 -0.08 -19.61 -6.98
CA GLY A 366 -0.90 -18.44 -7.31
C GLY A 366 -1.21 -17.58 -6.09
N ALA A 367 -1.58 -18.20 -4.96
CA ALA A 367 -1.85 -17.51 -3.70
C ALA A 367 -0.63 -16.72 -3.19
N LYS A 368 0.54 -17.36 -3.14
CA LYS A 368 1.81 -16.71 -2.75
C LYS A 368 2.21 -15.61 -3.72
N MET A 369 2.01 -15.81 -5.02
CA MET A 369 2.30 -14.80 -6.05
C MET A 369 1.47 -13.53 -5.84
N GLY A 370 0.17 -13.68 -5.59
CA GLY A 370 -0.69 -12.52 -5.40
C GLY A 370 -0.44 -11.77 -4.09
N VAL A 371 -0.06 -12.46 -3.01
CA VAL A 371 0.45 -11.78 -1.80
C VAL A 371 1.74 -11.01 -2.13
N ARG A 372 2.71 -11.65 -2.79
CA ARG A 372 3.99 -11.00 -3.12
C ARG A 372 3.84 -9.76 -3.98
N VAL A 373 2.94 -9.76 -4.97
CA VAL A 373 2.76 -8.60 -5.84
C VAL A 373 1.97 -7.48 -5.17
N ARG A 374 1.06 -7.79 -4.24
CA ARG A 374 0.43 -6.75 -3.41
C ARG A 374 1.43 -6.09 -2.48
N GLU A 375 2.35 -6.87 -1.90
CA GLU A 375 3.49 -6.33 -1.17
C GLU A 375 4.36 -5.43 -2.07
N TYR A 376 4.69 -5.90 -3.29
CA TYR A 376 5.49 -5.13 -4.25
C TYR A 376 4.93 -3.73 -4.51
N PHE A 377 3.62 -3.62 -4.75
CA PHE A 377 2.98 -2.33 -5.01
C PHE A 377 2.52 -1.57 -3.75
N GLY A 378 2.57 -2.20 -2.58
CA GLY A 378 2.04 -1.61 -1.34
C GLY A 378 0.53 -1.36 -1.40
N THR A 379 -0.21 -2.27 -2.03
CA THR A 379 -1.65 -2.10 -2.37
C THR A 379 -2.51 -3.17 -1.71
N GLY A 380 -3.79 -2.87 -1.51
CA GLY A 380 -4.74 -3.82 -0.96
C GLY A 380 -5.36 -4.76 -2.00
N PRO A 381 -6.34 -5.59 -1.58
CA PRO A 381 -7.12 -6.37 -2.53
C PRO A 381 -7.96 -5.47 -3.46
N ASP A 382 -8.32 -6.01 -4.63
CA ASP A 382 -9.18 -5.41 -5.66
C ASP A 382 -8.62 -4.18 -6.40
N GLU A 383 -7.35 -3.82 -6.19
CA GLU A 383 -6.73 -2.65 -6.83
C GLU A 383 -5.87 -3.01 -8.08
N LEU A 384 -5.51 -4.29 -8.21
CA LEU A 384 -4.66 -4.79 -9.30
C LEU A 384 -5.49 -5.29 -10.49
N LYS A 385 -5.09 -4.91 -11.70
CA LYS A 385 -5.48 -5.65 -12.90
C LYS A 385 -4.46 -6.75 -13.18
N VAL A 386 -4.94 -7.90 -13.62
CA VAL A 386 -4.13 -9.10 -13.82
C VAL A 386 -4.41 -9.71 -15.18
N LEU A 387 -3.36 -9.97 -15.95
CA LEU A 387 -3.38 -10.84 -17.11
C LEU A 387 -2.64 -12.14 -16.77
N SER A 388 -3.37 -13.26 -16.75
CA SER A 388 -2.81 -14.58 -16.53
C SER A 388 -2.28 -15.19 -17.81
N LEU A 389 -1.01 -15.60 -17.79
CA LEU A 389 -0.39 -16.40 -18.86
C LEU A 389 -0.40 -17.90 -18.54
N ALA A 390 -1.01 -18.30 -17.42
CA ALA A 390 -1.15 -19.70 -17.01
C ALA A 390 -2.25 -20.46 -17.79
N GLY A 391 -3.04 -19.74 -18.60
CA GLY A 391 -4.12 -20.30 -19.39
C GLY A 391 -5.30 -20.81 -18.56
N SER A 392 -6.18 -21.57 -19.20
CA SER A 392 -7.39 -22.15 -18.60
C SER A 392 -7.32 -23.68 -18.45
N ILE A 393 -6.18 -24.30 -18.76
CA ILE A 393 -6.00 -25.75 -18.72
C ILE A 393 -5.14 -26.16 -17.51
N PRO A 394 -5.62 -27.10 -16.67
CA PRO A 394 -4.83 -27.64 -15.56
C PRO A 394 -3.53 -28.33 -16.01
N PRO A 395 -2.48 -28.36 -15.18
CA PRO A 395 -2.49 -27.91 -13.78
C PRO A 395 -2.14 -26.44 -13.58
N LEU A 396 -1.64 -25.74 -14.61
CA LEU A 396 -1.21 -24.33 -14.50
C LEU A 396 -2.38 -23.38 -14.21
N SER A 397 -3.54 -23.62 -14.81
CA SER A 397 -4.70 -22.75 -14.61
C SER A 397 -5.18 -22.67 -13.17
N CYS A 398 -4.82 -23.62 -12.29
CA CYS A 398 -5.10 -23.56 -10.86
C CYS A 398 -4.44 -22.34 -10.18
N MET A 399 -3.39 -21.76 -10.77
CA MET A 399 -2.82 -20.49 -10.30
C MET A 399 -3.84 -19.36 -10.30
N ASN A 400 -4.80 -19.37 -11.23
CA ASN A 400 -5.83 -18.35 -11.32
C ASN A 400 -6.70 -18.31 -10.06
N ASP A 401 -6.99 -19.45 -9.44
CA ASP A 401 -7.77 -19.50 -8.18
C ASP A 401 -7.00 -18.85 -7.03
N GLY A 402 -5.71 -19.17 -6.91
CA GLY A 402 -4.81 -18.55 -5.95
C GLY A 402 -4.73 -17.04 -6.16
N ILE A 403 -4.56 -16.58 -7.40
CA ILE A 403 -4.51 -15.16 -7.76
C ILE A 403 -5.80 -14.44 -7.38
N GLN A 404 -6.96 -14.98 -7.75
CA GLN A 404 -8.24 -14.34 -7.42
C GLN A 404 -8.42 -14.12 -5.92
N VAL A 405 -8.12 -15.14 -5.11
CA VAL A 405 -8.24 -15.05 -3.65
C VAL A 405 -7.20 -14.09 -3.06
N SER A 406 -5.97 -14.15 -3.57
CA SER A 406 -4.85 -13.43 -3.00
C SER A 406 -4.76 -11.98 -3.45
N THR A 407 -5.39 -11.56 -4.55
CA THR A 407 -5.36 -10.16 -5.02
C THR A 407 -6.73 -9.50 -5.06
N GLY A 408 -7.83 -10.26 -4.96
CA GLY A 408 -9.18 -9.74 -5.23
C GLY A 408 -9.45 -9.47 -6.72
N ALA A 409 -8.47 -9.69 -7.59
CA ALA A 409 -8.65 -9.56 -9.03
C ALA A 409 -9.46 -10.75 -9.55
N THR A 410 -10.79 -10.66 -9.44
CA THR A 410 -11.70 -11.70 -9.89
C THR A 410 -12.17 -11.46 -11.32
N ALA A 411 -12.61 -12.54 -11.98
CA ALA A 411 -13.29 -12.42 -13.27
C ALA A 411 -14.58 -11.59 -13.16
N GLY A 412 -15.29 -11.68 -12.03
CA GLY A 412 -16.52 -10.93 -11.77
C GLY A 412 -16.29 -9.42 -11.62
N HIS A 413 -15.17 -9.01 -11.03
CA HIS A 413 -14.75 -7.60 -10.98
C HIS A 413 -14.16 -7.10 -12.30
N GLY A 414 -13.97 -7.98 -13.30
CA GLY A 414 -13.31 -7.64 -14.56
C GLY A 414 -11.83 -7.30 -14.41
N LEU A 415 -11.22 -7.70 -13.29
CA LEU A 415 -9.83 -7.40 -12.97
C LEU A 415 -8.87 -8.52 -13.38
N LEU A 416 -9.37 -9.73 -13.64
CA LEU A 416 -8.59 -10.86 -14.16
C LEU A 416 -8.97 -11.20 -15.59
N GLN A 417 -7.98 -11.16 -16.48
CA GLN A 417 -8.04 -11.69 -17.83
C GLN A 417 -7.18 -12.94 -17.93
N ILE A 418 -7.68 -13.99 -18.58
CA ILE A 418 -6.91 -15.23 -18.83
C ILE A 418 -6.51 -15.27 -20.30
N SER A 419 -5.20 -15.38 -20.55
CA SER A 419 -4.66 -15.52 -21.90
C SER A 419 -5.04 -16.87 -22.51
N SER A 420 -5.46 -16.85 -23.78
CA SER A 420 -5.62 -18.05 -24.61
C SER A 420 -4.38 -18.36 -25.46
N ASN A 421 -3.34 -17.50 -25.40
CA ASN A 421 -2.16 -17.62 -26.24
C ASN A 421 -1.16 -18.60 -25.63
N GLN A 422 -0.75 -19.60 -26.41
CA GLN A 422 0.28 -20.56 -26.04
C GLN A 422 1.69 -20.06 -26.40
N PRO A 423 2.74 -20.55 -25.70
CA PRO A 423 2.71 -21.50 -24.59
C PRO A 423 2.21 -20.89 -23.27
N PHE A 424 1.54 -21.71 -22.46
CA PHE A 424 1.14 -21.30 -21.10
C PHE A 424 2.32 -21.44 -20.13
N GLU A 425 2.45 -20.48 -19.23
CA GLU A 425 3.56 -20.39 -18.28
C GLU A 425 3.05 -19.98 -16.89
N PRO A 426 3.72 -20.36 -15.79
CA PRO A 426 3.36 -19.93 -14.44
C PRO A 426 3.76 -18.47 -14.19
N THR A 427 3.09 -17.60 -14.93
CA THR A 427 3.43 -16.21 -15.14
C THR A 427 2.17 -15.36 -15.19
N MET A 428 2.24 -14.19 -14.57
CA MET A 428 1.15 -13.21 -14.54
C MET A 428 1.73 -11.81 -14.86
N VAL A 429 0.95 -10.97 -15.54
CA VAL A 429 1.26 -9.54 -15.69
C VAL A 429 0.29 -8.76 -14.82
N PHE A 430 0.83 -7.92 -13.94
CA PHE A 430 0.06 -7.08 -13.03
C PHE A 430 0.19 -5.62 -13.44
N GLU A 431 -0.92 -4.88 -13.39
CA GLU A 431 -0.96 -3.44 -13.65
C GLU A 431 -1.52 -2.68 -12.45
N TYR A 432 -0.78 -1.65 -12.01
CA TYR A 432 -1.19 -0.72 -10.96
C TYR A 432 -0.60 0.67 -11.20
N LEU A 433 -1.43 1.72 -11.12
CA LEU A 433 -1.03 3.12 -11.37
C LEU A 433 -0.22 3.29 -12.68
N GLY A 434 -0.63 2.59 -13.74
CA GLY A 434 0.04 2.59 -15.04
C GLY A 434 1.41 1.89 -15.06
N GLN A 435 1.87 1.30 -13.96
CA GLN A 435 3.04 0.42 -13.93
C GLN A 435 2.61 -1.00 -14.26
N LYS A 436 3.37 -1.68 -15.13
CA LYS A 436 3.17 -3.09 -15.44
C LYS A 436 4.39 -3.90 -15.05
N VAL A 437 4.17 -5.00 -14.34
CA VAL A 437 5.22 -5.95 -13.98
C VAL A 437 4.81 -7.37 -14.35
N LYS A 438 5.76 -8.11 -14.91
CA LYS A 438 5.65 -9.55 -15.15
C LYS A 438 6.23 -10.27 -13.95
N VAL A 439 5.45 -11.17 -13.36
CA VAL A 439 5.87 -12.00 -12.23
C VAL A 439 5.84 -13.46 -12.67
N THR A 440 6.99 -14.12 -12.58
CA THR A 440 7.21 -15.48 -13.09
C THR A 440 7.72 -16.39 -11.98
N LEU A 441 7.19 -17.61 -11.87
CA LEU A 441 7.78 -18.63 -11.00
C LEU A 441 9.16 -19.01 -11.53
N LYS A 442 10.21 -18.82 -10.72
CA LYS A 442 11.59 -19.09 -11.12
C LYS A 442 11.79 -20.54 -11.55
N GLU A 443 12.70 -20.74 -12.50
CA GLU A 443 12.98 -22.04 -13.12
C GLU A 443 13.40 -23.11 -12.11
N THR A 444 14.13 -22.74 -11.05
CA THR A 444 14.56 -23.65 -9.99
C THR A 444 13.37 -24.34 -9.31
N TYR A 445 12.35 -23.55 -8.94
CA TYR A 445 11.13 -24.06 -8.31
C TYR A 445 10.25 -24.83 -9.30
N ARG A 446 10.20 -24.40 -10.57
CA ARG A 446 9.50 -25.14 -11.63
C ARG A 446 10.07 -26.55 -11.81
N LYS A 447 11.40 -26.67 -11.88
CA LYS A 447 12.10 -27.96 -12.03
C LYS A 447 11.91 -28.85 -10.80
N GLU A 448 11.88 -28.27 -9.60
CA GLU A 448 11.60 -29.01 -8.36
C GLU A 448 10.20 -29.64 -8.40
N ILE A 449 9.17 -28.85 -8.74
CA ILE A 449 7.79 -29.35 -8.90
C ILE A 449 7.71 -30.45 -9.97
N ALA A 450 8.27 -30.20 -11.16
CA ALA A 450 8.22 -31.15 -12.27
C ALA A 450 8.86 -32.49 -11.88
N LYS A 451 10.05 -32.44 -11.27
CA LYS A 451 10.77 -33.63 -10.82
C LYS A 451 9.97 -34.45 -9.81
N GLU A 452 9.38 -33.82 -8.80
CA GLU A 452 8.61 -34.53 -7.77
C GLU A 452 7.34 -35.15 -8.35
N VAL A 453 6.60 -34.41 -9.19
CA VAL A 453 5.36 -34.92 -9.80
C VAL A 453 5.63 -36.05 -10.81
N GLU A 454 6.64 -35.92 -11.67
CA GLU A 454 7.02 -36.96 -12.64
C GLU A 454 7.37 -38.29 -11.95
N GLN A 455 8.11 -38.23 -10.84
CA GLN A 455 8.44 -39.42 -10.05
C GLN A 455 7.18 -40.14 -9.52
N LEU A 456 6.18 -39.39 -9.06
CA LEU A 456 4.93 -39.96 -8.57
C LEU A 456 4.11 -40.61 -9.69
N VAL A 457 4.05 -39.98 -10.87
CA VAL A 457 3.34 -40.53 -12.03
C VAL A 457 3.95 -41.87 -12.45
N VAL A 458 5.28 -41.98 -12.47
CA VAL A 458 5.99 -43.21 -12.85
C VAL A 458 5.74 -44.35 -11.86
N ILE A 459 5.66 -44.07 -10.56
CA ILE A 459 5.57 -45.10 -9.53
C ILE A 459 4.12 -45.57 -9.29
N TYR A 460 3.15 -44.65 -9.23
CA TYR A 460 1.80 -44.95 -8.75
C TYR A 460 0.70 -44.80 -9.81
N GLY A 461 0.97 -44.09 -10.91
CA GLY A 461 -0.04 -43.74 -11.92
C GLY A 461 -1.06 -42.69 -11.43
N ILE A 462 -1.57 -41.87 -12.35
CA ILE A 462 -2.40 -40.69 -12.04
C ILE A 462 -3.77 -41.00 -11.40
N ASN A 463 -4.27 -42.23 -11.57
CA ASN A 463 -5.57 -42.65 -11.04
C ASN A 463 -5.49 -43.24 -9.62
N SER A 464 -4.30 -43.27 -9.01
CA SER A 464 -4.10 -43.84 -7.67
C SER A 464 -4.41 -42.82 -6.58
N ASN A 465 -5.12 -43.23 -5.53
CA ASN A 465 -5.31 -42.40 -4.33
C ASN A 465 -3.96 -42.04 -3.69
N VAL A 466 -3.00 -42.97 -3.72
CA VAL A 466 -1.64 -42.75 -3.19
C VAL A 466 -0.92 -41.63 -3.95
N TYR A 467 -1.15 -41.52 -5.27
CA TYR A 467 -0.60 -40.41 -6.05
C TYR A 467 -1.14 -39.06 -5.54
N TRP A 468 -2.44 -38.96 -5.29
CA TRP A 468 -3.07 -37.72 -4.82
C TRP A 468 -2.67 -37.36 -3.38
N ASP A 469 -2.53 -38.34 -2.51
CA ASP A 469 -2.00 -38.13 -1.15
C ASP A 469 -0.58 -37.58 -1.19
N LEU A 470 0.27 -38.07 -2.10
CA LEU A 470 1.64 -37.59 -2.26
C LEU A 470 1.71 -36.21 -2.93
N VAL A 471 0.85 -35.92 -3.92
CA VAL A 471 0.72 -34.57 -4.50
C VAL A 471 0.30 -33.56 -3.44
N ARG A 472 -0.60 -33.92 -2.53
CA ARG A 472 -0.95 -33.10 -1.37
C ARG A 472 0.27 -32.80 -0.49
N GLN A 473 1.13 -33.79 -0.22
CA GLN A 473 2.35 -33.56 0.57
C GLN A 473 3.31 -32.57 -0.12
N ILE A 474 3.47 -32.66 -1.45
CA ILE A 474 4.26 -31.69 -2.23
C ILE A 474 3.68 -30.28 -2.06
N ALA A 475 2.37 -30.13 -2.25
CA ALA A 475 1.69 -28.85 -2.12
C ALA A 475 1.82 -28.25 -0.71
N LEU A 476 1.68 -29.07 0.35
CA LEU A 476 1.90 -28.65 1.74
C LEU A 476 3.36 -28.23 1.99
N ASN A 477 4.34 -28.95 1.44
CA ASN A 477 5.75 -28.57 1.54
C ASN A 477 6.01 -27.19 0.90
N ILE A 478 5.42 -26.92 -0.26
CA ILE A 478 5.49 -25.61 -0.92
C ILE A 478 4.88 -24.53 -0.03
N TRP A 479 3.68 -24.77 0.52
CA TRP A 479 3.03 -23.81 1.41
C TRP A 479 3.89 -23.49 2.63
N PHE A 480 4.36 -24.52 3.34
CA PHE A 480 4.97 -24.35 4.66
C PHE A 480 6.47 -24.03 4.63
N ARG A 481 7.15 -24.15 3.48
CA ARG A 481 8.60 -23.96 3.40
C ARG A 481 9.07 -22.96 2.37
N TRP A 482 8.35 -22.73 1.27
CA TRP A 482 8.83 -21.85 0.23
C TRP A 482 8.49 -20.38 0.53
N ASP A 483 9.52 -19.54 0.52
CA ASP A 483 9.39 -18.09 0.75
C ASP A 483 8.96 -17.38 -0.55
N ARG A 484 7.81 -16.73 -0.51
CA ARG A 484 7.26 -15.94 -1.64
C ARG A 484 8.22 -14.84 -2.11
N ASN A 485 9.08 -14.32 -1.24
CA ASN A 485 10.07 -13.30 -1.60
C ASN A 485 11.23 -13.86 -2.43
N GLN A 486 11.37 -15.18 -2.48
CA GLN A 486 12.42 -15.89 -3.22
C GLN A 486 11.89 -16.63 -4.46
N MET A 487 10.64 -17.07 -4.43
CA MET A 487 10.02 -17.90 -5.48
C MET A 487 9.92 -17.22 -6.85
N PHE A 488 9.74 -15.91 -6.87
CA PHE A 488 9.33 -15.19 -8.07
C PHE A 488 10.41 -14.27 -8.61
N GLU A 489 10.47 -14.17 -9.93
CA GLU A 489 11.16 -13.11 -10.64
C GLU A 489 10.13 -12.04 -11.02
N ILE A 490 10.45 -10.78 -10.72
CA ILE A 490 9.61 -9.62 -11.02
C ILE A 490 10.39 -8.71 -11.95
N SER A 491 9.85 -8.46 -13.14
CA SER A 491 10.46 -7.57 -14.14
C SER A 491 9.45 -6.55 -14.65
N PRO A 492 9.86 -5.30 -14.92
CA PRO A 492 8.98 -4.34 -15.58
C PRO A 492 8.58 -4.83 -16.98
N VAL A 493 7.40 -4.41 -17.44
CA VAL A 493 6.92 -4.62 -18.80
C VAL A 493 6.83 -3.25 -19.47
N GLU A 494 7.45 -3.12 -20.64
CA GLU A 494 7.39 -1.90 -21.47
C GLU A 494 5.99 -1.59 -21.98
#